data_AF-A0A9E5APT6-F1
#
_entry.id   AF-A0A9E5APT6-F1
#
_cell.length_a   1.000
_cell.length_b   1.000
_cell.length_c   1.000
_cell.angle_alpha   90.00
_cell.angle_beta   90.00
_cell.angle_gamma   90.00
#
_symmetry.space_group_name_H-M   'P 1'
#
loop_
_entity.id
_entity.type
_entity.pdbx_description
1 polymer ?
#
loop_
_entity_poly.entity_id
_entity_poly.type
_entity_poly.pdbx_seq_one_letter_code
_entity_poly.pdbx_strand_id
1 'polypeptide(L)'
;MPTRLISVVCVAFGLLTASASSADPVQLAAQGRLSSSAGGAVADGGYAMGVAFYDVATGGTPLWTEAFLSVPVQGGIFALTLGGTVTKLDSAVFAGGKPTWVGITVAGDPELPRQPLLRVPSTVHSMIAAQAHDLQCSGCVGSDDIAKASITGEKIALGAVGANHVSFNWAGSDSAGGPATFALGANTAKQADAAKFADSASVAEEAVSAKTANVSKNLQCTGCVVATALADSAMADLVSAGKLAKVATSGKYADLQGGPDLTGYGALANSNKWLKSQDLAAGGSLGGTLDFAGNEAKMLRLQNLDKDPAPCEAKSIGMVYYNTSQSTLMVCNGKQFSAFAYAIPLGSDAKAPGQTCQQILEKTDSKTNGLYWIDPNGGSNADAFQAYCDMTTDGGGWTRMMSAKWKFFFSDANWNDYNANLPNDASYSILKHRDAFKQGATYTLRYQIGINGDWTGQQVTKFTIWQQDHDPFTATTNGSDFKKLGGVLSDTCGTFNGLHNKYTAFSYTCDPDSGDGDSCWWMQVVPKKDYNNSGYLDGYGGPSHYHNWQALWLR
;
A
#
# COMPACT_ATOMS: atom_id res chain seq x y z
N MET A 1 -11.60 46.88 14.82
CA MET A 1 -10.31 46.31 15.26
C MET A 1 -9.62 45.79 14.02
N PRO A 2 -8.34 46.08 13.75
CA PRO A 2 -7.71 45.63 12.53
C PRO A 2 -7.57 44.11 12.60
N THR A 3 -8.27 43.42 11.71
CA THR A 3 -8.13 41.98 11.45
C THR A 3 -6.67 41.73 11.13
N ARG A 4 -5.92 41.20 12.10
CA ARG A 4 -4.52 40.84 11.90
C ARG A 4 -4.52 39.59 11.04
N LEU A 5 -4.53 39.75 9.71
CA LEU A 5 -4.38 38.63 8.77
C LEU A 5 -3.00 37.99 9.03
N ILE A 6 -3.01 36.91 9.82
CA ILE A 6 -1.89 36.01 10.04
C ILE A 6 -1.95 34.98 8.91
N SER A 7 -0.88 34.85 8.14
CA SER A 7 -0.78 33.87 7.06
C SER A 7 0.14 32.73 7.48
N VAL A 8 -0.30 31.49 7.34
CA VAL A 8 0.57 30.30 7.47
C VAL A 8 1.33 30.12 6.17
N VAL A 9 2.66 30.04 6.25
CA VAL A 9 3.53 29.92 5.07
C VAL A 9 3.68 28.46 4.65
N CYS A 10 3.86 27.54 5.59
CA CYS A 10 3.96 26.09 5.36
C CYS A 10 3.60 25.32 6.64
N VAL A 11 2.99 24.14 6.50
CA VAL A 11 2.81 23.16 7.59
C VAL A 11 3.27 21.79 7.12
N ALA A 12 4.16 21.16 7.87
CA ALA A 12 4.61 19.79 7.65
C ALA A 12 3.99 18.88 8.72
N PHE A 13 3.55 17.68 8.29
CA PHE A 13 2.99 16.65 9.15
C PHE A 13 3.89 15.41 9.17
N GLY A 14 4.18 14.89 10.36
CA GLY A 14 4.91 13.64 10.57
C GLY A 14 4.11 12.69 11.46
N LEU A 15 4.05 11.41 11.10
CA LEU A 15 3.44 10.38 11.94
C LEU A 15 4.36 10.07 13.12
N LEU A 16 3.85 10.15 14.35
CA LEU A 16 4.51 9.56 15.51
C LEU A 16 4.04 8.11 15.61
N THR A 17 4.97 7.16 15.71
CA THR A 17 4.70 5.72 15.59
C THR A 17 3.61 5.25 16.57
N ALA A 18 2.50 4.74 16.03
CA ALA A 18 1.54 3.91 16.77
C ALA A 18 1.92 2.43 16.56
N SER A 19 2.01 1.68 17.64
CA SER A 19 2.08 0.22 17.59
C SER A 19 0.81 -0.31 16.92
N ALA A 20 0.94 -1.26 15.99
CA ALA A 20 -0.19 -1.80 15.25
C ALA A 20 -1.14 -2.60 16.16
N SER A 21 -2.22 -1.94 16.61
CA SER A 21 -3.45 -2.55 17.12
C SER A 21 -4.63 -1.67 16.66
N SER A 22 -5.72 -2.27 16.18
CA SER A 22 -6.79 -1.61 15.40
C SER A 22 -7.77 -0.73 16.19
N ALA A 23 -7.34 -0.16 17.31
CA ALA A 23 -8.17 0.80 18.06
C ALA A 23 -7.35 1.91 18.72
N ASP A 24 -6.07 2.07 18.37
CA ASP A 24 -5.19 3.03 19.04
C ASP A 24 -5.31 4.45 18.42
N PRO A 25 -5.39 5.51 19.24
CA PRO A 25 -5.47 6.89 18.76
C PRO A 25 -4.21 7.28 17.97
N VAL A 26 -4.41 7.79 16.76
CA VAL A 26 -3.32 8.26 15.89
C VAL A 26 -2.82 9.60 16.40
N GLN A 27 -1.50 9.73 16.62
CA GLN A 27 -0.89 11.03 16.91
C GLN A 27 -0.11 11.57 15.72
N LEU A 28 -0.40 12.82 15.35
CA LEU A 28 0.29 13.52 14.25
C LEU A 28 1.07 14.70 14.80
N ALA A 29 2.37 14.73 14.55
CA ALA A 29 3.16 15.94 14.75
C ALA A 29 2.91 16.91 13.60
N ALA A 30 2.57 18.15 13.90
CA ALA A 30 2.44 19.23 12.93
C ALA A 30 3.43 20.35 13.28
N GLN A 31 4.19 20.85 12.32
CA GLN A 31 5.02 22.02 12.50
C GLN A 31 4.77 23.02 11.38
N GLY A 32 4.73 24.30 11.71
CA GLY A 32 4.49 25.33 10.70
C GLY A 32 5.05 26.69 11.07
N ARG A 33 4.95 27.63 10.12
CA ARG A 33 5.37 29.02 10.31
C ARG A 33 4.22 30.00 10.08
N LEU A 34 3.94 30.81 11.08
CA LEU A 34 3.07 31.98 11.03
C LEU A 34 3.84 33.22 10.58
N SER A 35 3.26 33.94 9.64
CA SER A 35 3.74 35.21 9.13
C SER A 35 2.69 36.29 9.30
N SER A 36 3.14 37.53 9.48
CA SER A 36 2.24 38.69 9.48
C SER A 36 1.88 39.08 8.05
N SER A 37 0.73 39.73 7.86
CA SER A 37 0.32 40.33 6.57
C SER A 37 1.27 41.39 6.03
N ALA A 38 2.16 41.95 6.85
CA ALA A 38 3.21 42.88 6.43
C ALA A 38 4.49 42.18 5.92
N GLY A 39 4.54 40.85 5.95
CA GLY A 39 5.74 40.06 5.70
C GLY A 39 6.60 39.93 6.95
N GLY A 40 7.21 38.75 7.15
CA GLY A 40 8.00 38.44 8.34
C GLY A 40 7.24 37.61 9.39
N ALA A 41 7.98 37.07 10.37
CA ALA A 41 7.44 36.22 11.43
C ALA A 41 6.45 36.99 12.32
N VAL A 42 5.42 36.31 12.82
CA VAL A 42 4.59 36.87 13.90
C VAL A 42 5.39 36.99 15.19
N ALA A 43 4.95 37.86 16.10
CA ALA A 43 5.59 38.07 17.40
C ALA A 43 5.56 36.78 18.24
N ASP A 44 6.62 36.56 19.02
CA ASP A 44 6.69 35.43 19.93
C ASP A 44 5.60 35.52 21.01
N GLY A 45 4.97 34.39 21.32
CA GLY A 45 3.85 34.35 22.26
C GLY A 45 2.98 33.11 22.13
N GLY A 46 1.98 33.01 23.00
CA GLY A 46 0.96 31.96 22.96
C GLY A 46 -0.20 32.35 22.03
N TYR A 47 -0.52 31.51 21.05
CA TYR A 47 -1.64 31.72 20.13
C TYR A 47 -2.66 30.61 20.28
N ALA A 48 -3.95 30.95 20.38
CA ALA A 48 -5.01 29.96 20.25
C ALA A 48 -5.05 29.44 18.81
N MET A 49 -5.11 28.12 18.61
CA MET A 49 -5.15 27.51 17.27
C MET A 49 -6.19 26.40 17.22
N GLY A 50 -6.96 26.33 16.15
CA GLY A 50 -7.86 25.22 15.86
C GLY A 50 -7.42 24.49 14.59
N VAL A 51 -7.45 23.16 14.63
CA VAL A 51 -7.11 22.31 13.48
C VAL A 51 -8.30 21.42 13.14
N ALA A 52 -8.61 21.31 11.86
CA ALA A 52 -9.71 20.49 11.35
C ALA A 52 -9.29 19.68 10.12
N PHE A 53 -9.79 18.45 10.00
CA PHE A 53 -9.63 17.61 8.82
C PHE A 53 -10.92 17.53 8.02
N TYR A 54 -10.79 17.51 6.69
CA TYR A 54 -11.91 17.50 5.74
C TYR A 54 -11.65 16.52 4.60
N ASP A 55 -12.72 16.03 3.97
CA ASP A 55 -12.69 15.28 2.71
C ASP A 55 -12.81 16.19 1.47
N VAL A 56 -13.06 17.49 1.67
CA VAL A 56 -13.22 18.49 0.60
C VAL A 56 -12.31 19.72 0.81
N ALA A 57 -11.87 20.32 -0.29
CA ALA A 57 -10.96 21.47 -0.29
C ALA A 57 -11.59 22.78 0.22
N THR A 58 -12.91 22.93 0.12
CA THR A 58 -13.66 24.09 0.61
C THR A 58 -15.06 23.66 1.10
N GLY A 59 -15.63 24.36 2.08
CA GLY A 59 -16.94 24.01 2.66
C GLY A 59 -16.94 22.66 3.41
N GLY A 60 -18.08 21.99 3.46
CA GLY A 60 -18.23 20.69 4.11
C GLY A 60 -18.14 20.71 5.64
N THR A 61 -18.51 19.59 6.26
CA THR A 61 -18.38 19.37 7.70
C THR A 61 -17.01 18.79 8.02
N PRO A 62 -16.34 19.22 9.11
CA PRO A 62 -15.08 18.62 9.50
C PRO A 62 -15.27 17.15 9.90
N LEU A 63 -14.38 16.29 9.42
CA LEU A 63 -14.28 14.88 9.81
C LEU A 63 -13.77 14.75 11.25
N TRP A 64 -12.94 15.70 11.67
CA TRP A 64 -12.34 15.77 13.00
C TRP A 64 -11.84 17.19 13.28
N THR A 65 -11.88 17.62 14.54
CA THR A 65 -11.41 18.94 14.98
C THR A 65 -10.71 18.86 16.33
N GLU A 66 -9.65 19.64 16.53
CA GLU A 66 -9.01 19.84 17.84
C GLU A 66 -8.64 21.31 18.02
N ALA A 67 -8.80 21.82 19.24
CA ALA A 67 -8.54 23.21 19.57
C ALA A 67 -7.51 23.33 20.71
N PHE A 68 -6.54 24.22 20.52
CA PHE A 68 -5.47 24.52 21.46
C PHE A 68 -5.64 25.95 21.96
N LEU A 69 -5.71 26.11 23.28
CA LEU A 69 -5.95 27.41 23.91
C LEU A 69 -4.72 28.34 23.86
N SER A 70 -3.51 27.77 23.88
CA SER A 70 -2.27 28.53 23.84
C SER A 70 -1.11 27.69 23.29
N VAL A 71 -0.77 27.90 22.03
CA VAL A 71 0.36 27.26 21.34
C VAL A 71 1.55 28.21 21.36
N PRO A 72 2.71 27.82 21.90
CA PRO A 72 3.90 28.66 21.91
C PRO A 72 4.44 28.83 20.49
N VAL A 73 4.64 30.09 20.09
CA VAL A 73 5.24 30.48 18.81
C VAL A 73 6.52 31.26 19.08
N GLN A 74 7.62 30.86 18.43
CA GLN A 74 8.92 31.53 18.51
C GLN A 74 9.53 31.70 17.12
N GLY A 75 9.96 32.91 16.76
CA GLY A 75 10.41 33.22 15.40
C GLY A 75 9.34 32.95 14.34
N GLY A 76 8.07 32.98 14.73
CA GLY A 76 6.92 32.59 13.92
C GLY A 76 6.74 31.08 13.74
N ILE A 77 7.56 30.22 14.35
CA ILE A 77 7.45 28.76 14.23
C ILE A 77 6.58 28.20 15.36
N PHE A 78 5.72 27.24 15.04
CA PHE A 78 4.94 26.47 16.00
C PHE A 78 5.08 24.97 15.78
N ALA A 79 4.84 24.19 16.84
CA ALA A 79 4.77 22.74 16.80
C ALA A 79 3.54 22.27 17.60
N LEU A 80 2.82 21.28 17.06
CA LEU A 80 1.61 20.69 17.63
C LEU A 80 1.71 19.16 17.58
N THR A 81 1.05 18.51 18.53
CA THR A 81 0.74 17.08 18.44
C THR A 81 -0.78 16.96 18.42
N LEU A 82 -1.32 16.51 17.28
CA LEU A 82 -2.74 16.28 17.07
C LEU A 82 -3.12 14.86 17.48
N GLY A 83 -4.38 14.67 17.87
CA GLY A 83 -4.86 13.34 18.28
C GLY A 83 -4.38 12.94 19.68
N GLY A 84 -4.04 13.94 20.49
CA GLY A 84 -3.57 13.77 21.86
C GLY A 84 -4.70 13.50 22.86
N THR A 85 -4.54 13.99 24.08
CA THR A 85 -5.46 13.70 25.20
C THR A 85 -6.80 14.44 25.09
N VAL A 86 -6.90 15.51 24.31
CA VAL A 86 -8.09 16.39 24.25
C VAL A 86 -9.11 15.87 23.25
N THR A 87 -8.71 15.55 22.02
CA THR A 87 -9.60 14.93 21.04
C THR A 87 -8.86 13.79 20.36
N LYS A 88 -9.31 12.56 20.60
CA LYS A 88 -8.73 11.37 19.96
C LYS A 88 -8.92 11.48 18.44
N LEU A 89 -7.85 11.24 17.69
CA LEU A 89 -7.89 11.19 16.23
C LEU A 89 -7.98 9.73 15.79
N ASP A 90 -9.11 9.38 15.20
CA ASP A 90 -9.36 8.03 14.67
C ASP A 90 -8.65 7.86 13.32
N SER A 91 -7.98 6.71 13.15
CA SER A 91 -7.40 6.29 11.87
C SER A 91 -8.41 6.26 10.71
N ALA A 92 -9.71 6.11 11.00
CA ALA A 92 -10.81 6.15 10.04
C ALA A 92 -10.87 7.47 9.25
N VAL A 93 -10.37 8.58 9.81
CA VAL A 93 -10.25 9.87 9.12
C VAL A 93 -9.37 9.77 7.86
N PHE A 94 -8.43 8.82 7.84
CA PHE A 94 -7.46 8.63 6.75
C PHE A 94 -7.72 7.35 5.90
N ALA A 95 -8.75 6.58 6.26
CA ALA A 95 -9.05 5.28 5.67
C ALA A 95 -9.62 5.39 4.24
N GLY A 96 -9.45 4.31 3.45
CA GLY A 96 -10.11 4.16 2.15
C GLY A 96 -9.52 5.00 0.99
N GLY A 97 -8.29 5.51 1.13
CA GLY A 97 -7.59 6.19 0.02
C GLY A 97 -8.16 7.55 -0.39
N LYS A 98 -9.10 8.11 0.39
CA LYS A 98 -9.71 9.40 0.09
C LYS A 98 -8.71 10.56 0.26
N PRO A 99 -8.80 11.63 -0.55
CA PRO A 99 -8.02 12.85 -0.34
C PRO A 99 -8.45 13.53 0.96
N THR A 100 -7.48 13.93 1.78
CA THR A 100 -7.72 14.59 3.07
C THR A 100 -7.09 15.98 3.06
N TRP A 101 -7.85 16.97 3.52
CA TRP A 101 -7.44 18.37 3.60
C TRP A 101 -7.35 18.80 5.07
N VAL A 102 -6.39 19.65 5.38
CA VAL A 102 -6.21 20.24 6.72
C VAL A 102 -6.54 21.73 6.69
N GLY A 103 -7.43 22.16 7.58
CA GLY A 103 -7.75 23.56 7.86
C GLY A 103 -7.17 23.99 9.20
N ILE A 104 -6.69 25.23 9.27
CA ILE A 104 -6.12 25.82 10.49
C ILE A 104 -6.77 27.18 10.72
N THR A 105 -7.16 27.42 11.97
CA THR A 105 -7.62 28.73 12.48
C THR A 105 -6.63 29.22 13.53
N VAL A 106 -6.36 30.52 13.57
CA VAL A 106 -5.41 31.12 14.53
C VAL A 106 -6.08 32.33 15.17
N ALA A 107 -6.03 32.43 16.50
CA ALA A 107 -6.48 33.59 17.29
C ALA A 107 -7.91 34.11 16.97
N GLY A 108 -8.80 33.25 16.47
CA GLY A 108 -10.17 33.61 16.09
C GLY A 108 -10.33 34.20 14.68
N ASP A 109 -9.27 34.22 13.88
CA ASP A 109 -9.33 34.59 12.46
C ASP A 109 -10.08 33.54 11.62
N PRO A 110 -10.60 33.91 10.43
CA PRO A 110 -11.16 32.95 9.48
C PRO A 110 -10.20 31.79 9.18
N GLU A 111 -10.76 30.60 8.94
CA GLU A 111 -9.99 29.42 8.55
C GLU A 111 -9.11 29.73 7.33
N LEU A 112 -7.83 29.42 7.43
CA LEU A 112 -6.86 29.63 6.37
C LEU A 112 -7.11 28.66 5.21
N PRO A 113 -6.67 28.96 3.98
CA PRO A 113 -6.82 28.07 2.84
C PRO A 113 -6.30 26.67 3.14
N ARG A 114 -7.18 25.68 3.00
CA ARG A 114 -6.88 24.28 3.37
C ARG A 114 -5.74 23.74 2.54
N GLN A 115 -4.87 22.98 3.19
CA GLN A 115 -3.75 22.32 2.53
C GLN A 115 -4.06 20.83 2.33
N PRO A 116 -3.68 20.23 1.19
CA PRO A 116 -3.83 18.80 1.01
C PRO A 116 -2.78 18.06 1.85
N LEU A 117 -3.19 17.00 2.54
CA LEU A 117 -2.23 16.10 3.19
C LEU A 117 -1.62 15.16 2.14
N LEU A 118 -0.35 15.40 1.84
CA LEU A 118 0.43 14.54 0.95
C LEU A 118 0.90 13.29 1.72
N ARG A 119 0.61 12.10 1.20
CA ARG A 119 1.00 10.82 1.83
C ARG A 119 2.49 10.57 1.59
N VAL A 120 3.25 10.30 2.65
CA VAL A 120 4.65 9.86 2.54
C VAL A 120 4.70 8.42 2.00
N PRO A 121 5.65 8.06 1.12
CA PRO A 121 5.73 6.72 0.51
C PRO A 121 5.74 5.54 1.51
N SER A 122 6.22 5.75 2.75
CA SER A 122 6.24 4.75 3.81
C SER A 122 4.84 4.28 4.28
N THR A 123 3.76 4.98 3.92
CA THR A 123 2.38 4.59 4.23
C THR A 123 1.77 3.58 3.25
N VAL A 124 2.39 3.33 2.09
CA VAL A 124 1.95 2.25 1.18
C VAL A 124 2.11 0.87 1.84
N HIS A 125 3.11 0.71 2.72
CA HIS A 125 3.26 -0.48 3.57
C HIS A 125 2.12 -0.62 4.61
N SER A 126 1.50 0.48 5.04
CA SER A 126 0.38 0.44 6.00
C SER A 126 -0.96 0.06 5.35
N MET A 127 -1.13 0.30 4.05
CA MET A 127 -2.30 -0.20 3.31
C MET A 127 -2.27 -1.74 3.18
N ILE A 128 -1.07 -2.32 3.17
CA ILE A 128 -0.86 -3.77 3.19
C ILE A 128 -1.12 -4.34 4.60
N ALA A 129 -0.79 -3.60 5.66
CA ALA A 129 -1.13 -3.96 7.04
C ALA A 129 -2.64 -3.84 7.36
N ALA A 130 -3.36 -2.88 6.76
CA ALA A 130 -4.82 -2.81 6.85
C ALA A 130 -5.49 -4.02 6.16
N GLN A 131 -4.93 -4.51 5.03
CA GLN A 131 -5.35 -5.77 4.41
C GLN A 131 -5.04 -7.02 5.27
N ALA A 132 -4.10 -6.94 6.21
CA ALA A 132 -3.87 -8.00 7.18
C ALA A 132 -4.86 -7.96 8.37
N HIS A 133 -5.52 -6.83 8.61
CA HIS A 133 -6.56 -6.71 9.65
C HIS A 133 -7.93 -7.26 9.18
N ASP A 134 -8.16 -7.30 7.87
CA ASP A 134 -9.27 -8.01 7.25
C ASP A 134 -8.92 -9.48 6.91
N LEU A 135 -7.77 -9.97 7.37
CA LEU A 135 -7.45 -11.40 7.32
C LEU A 135 -8.38 -12.11 8.31
N GLN A 136 -9.59 -12.43 7.84
CA GLN A 136 -10.42 -13.46 8.44
C GLN A 136 -9.55 -14.72 8.54
N CYS A 137 -9.10 -15.03 9.74
CA CYS A 137 -8.45 -16.30 10.02
C CYS A 137 -9.46 -17.40 9.71
N SER A 138 -9.37 -18.02 8.52
CA SER A 138 -10.19 -19.18 8.18
C SER A 138 -9.68 -20.39 8.97
N GLY A 139 -10.14 -20.51 10.21
CA GLY A 139 -9.80 -21.60 11.13
C GLY A 139 -9.60 -21.19 12.60
N CYS A 140 -9.63 -19.90 12.93
CA CYS A 140 -9.60 -19.47 14.33
C CYS A 140 -11.00 -19.67 14.94
N VAL A 141 -11.09 -20.38 16.05
CA VAL A 141 -12.33 -20.57 16.81
C VAL A 141 -12.42 -19.44 17.84
N GLY A 142 -13.33 -18.49 17.64
CA GLY A 142 -13.62 -17.41 18.58
C GLY A 142 -14.59 -17.85 19.69
N SER A 143 -14.83 -16.96 20.66
CA SER A 143 -15.80 -17.20 21.75
C SER A 143 -17.22 -17.46 21.23
N ASP A 144 -17.53 -16.93 20.05
CA ASP A 144 -18.87 -17.00 19.44
C ASP A 144 -19.07 -18.31 18.64
N ASP A 145 -17.97 -18.99 18.30
CA ASP A 145 -17.96 -20.27 17.60
C ASP A 145 -18.13 -21.47 18.57
N ILE A 146 -18.04 -21.22 19.88
CA ILE A 146 -18.23 -22.24 20.92
C ILE A 146 -19.56 -22.00 21.62
N ALA A 147 -20.59 -22.75 21.22
CA ALA A 147 -21.89 -22.68 21.88
C ALA A 147 -21.77 -22.99 23.38
N LYS A 148 -22.53 -22.30 24.23
CA LYS A 148 -22.52 -22.50 25.69
C LYS A 148 -22.72 -23.99 26.02
N ALA A 149 -21.84 -24.55 26.85
CA ALA A 149 -21.82 -25.98 27.25
C ALA A 149 -21.52 -27.01 26.14
N SER A 150 -21.01 -26.59 24.97
CA SER A 150 -20.70 -27.51 23.86
C SER A 150 -19.43 -28.36 24.09
N ILE A 151 -18.46 -27.87 24.87
CA ILE A 151 -17.31 -28.63 25.37
C ILE A 151 -17.66 -29.14 26.78
N THR A 152 -17.99 -30.43 26.89
CA THR A 152 -18.26 -31.10 28.18
C THR A 152 -17.04 -31.89 28.62
N GLY A 153 -16.93 -32.20 29.92
CA GLY A 153 -15.81 -32.97 30.46
C GLY A 153 -15.61 -34.36 29.81
N GLU A 154 -16.68 -34.95 29.26
CA GLU A 154 -16.61 -36.21 28.50
C GLU A 154 -15.96 -36.06 27.11
N LYS A 155 -15.99 -34.86 26.52
CA LYS A 155 -15.41 -34.56 25.21
C LYS A 155 -13.92 -34.19 25.27
N ILE A 156 -13.37 -34.04 26.49
CA ILE A 156 -11.95 -33.79 26.71
C ILE A 156 -11.32 -35.09 27.21
N ALA A 157 -10.55 -35.76 26.35
CA ALA A 157 -9.84 -36.97 26.73
C ALA A 157 -8.86 -36.68 27.90
N LEU A 158 -8.67 -37.66 28.79
CA LEU A 158 -7.78 -37.53 29.94
C LEU A 158 -6.36 -37.17 29.47
N GLY A 159 -5.84 -36.02 29.90
CA GLY A 159 -4.51 -35.52 29.49
C GLY A 159 -4.47 -34.71 28.20
N ALA A 160 -5.61 -34.46 27.54
CA ALA A 160 -5.67 -33.68 26.29
C ALA A 160 -5.29 -32.19 26.48
N VAL A 161 -5.45 -31.64 27.69
CA VAL A 161 -5.02 -30.28 28.04
C VAL A 161 -4.00 -30.36 29.17
N GLY A 162 -2.73 -30.14 28.84
CA GLY A 162 -1.62 -30.09 29.79
C GLY A 162 -1.09 -28.67 29.98
N ALA A 163 -0.08 -28.50 30.84
CA ALA A 163 0.54 -27.19 31.12
C ALA A 163 1.08 -26.47 29.87
N ASN A 164 1.36 -27.21 28.79
CA ASN A 164 1.87 -26.67 27.53
C ASN A 164 0.75 -26.19 26.59
N HIS A 165 -0.51 -26.51 26.89
CA HIS A 165 -1.69 -26.19 26.05
C HIS A 165 -2.43 -24.94 26.53
N VAL A 166 -2.01 -24.35 27.66
CA VAL A 166 -2.57 -23.13 28.22
C VAL A 166 -1.45 -22.15 28.52
N SER A 167 -1.35 -21.08 27.74
CA SER A 167 -0.50 -19.92 28.07
C SER A 167 -1.37 -18.86 28.73
N PHE A 168 -1.13 -18.60 30.01
CA PHE A 168 -1.75 -17.47 30.71
C PHE A 168 -0.81 -16.28 30.56
N ASN A 169 -1.17 -15.32 29.71
CA ASN A 169 -0.46 -14.06 29.64
C ASN A 169 -0.92 -13.18 30.81
N TRP A 170 -0.19 -13.22 31.93
CA TRP A 170 -0.53 -12.45 33.13
C TRP A 170 -0.07 -10.99 32.97
N ALA A 171 -0.79 -10.23 32.15
CA ALA A 171 -0.64 -8.79 32.08
C ALA A 171 -2.00 -8.15 32.35
N GLY A 172 -2.36 -8.01 33.64
CA GLY A 172 -3.51 -7.20 34.06
C GLY A 172 -4.50 -7.79 35.09
N SER A 173 -4.10 -8.71 35.98
CA SER A 173 -4.97 -9.15 37.10
C SER A 173 -4.45 -8.63 38.44
N ASP A 174 -5.27 -7.81 39.11
CA ASP A 174 -5.06 -7.22 40.44
C ASP A 174 -5.52 -8.15 41.59
N SER A 175 -5.60 -9.47 41.37
CA SER A 175 -6.03 -10.40 42.41
C SER A 175 -5.13 -11.63 42.54
N ALA A 176 -4.37 -11.61 43.64
CA ALA A 176 -3.69 -12.70 44.36
C ALA A 176 -2.61 -13.50 43.62
N GLY A 177 -1.36 -13.06 43.79
CA GLY A 177 -0.17 -13.85 43.47
C GLY A 177 0.00 -15.06 44.39
N GLY A 178 0.18 -16.23 43.77
CA GLY A 178 0.68 -17.46 44.39
C GLY A 178 1.13 -18.43 43.30
N PRO A 179 2.21 -19.22 43.50
CA PRO A 179 2.67 -20.18 42.51
C PRO A 179 1.61 -21.26 42.26
N ALA A 180 1.43 -21.62 41.00
CA ALA A 180 0.47 -22.61 40.53
C ALA A 180 0.83 -24.04 41.01
N THR A 181 0.51 -24.35 42.27
CA THR A 181 0.58 -25.72 42.80
C THR A 181 -0.76 -26.23 43.34
N PHE A 182 -1.86 -25.48 43.18
CA PHE A 182 -3.16 -25.88 43.75
C PHE A 182 -4.26 -26.30 42.75
N ALA A 183 -3.99 -26.35 41.44
CA ALA A 183 -5.01 -26.72 40.44
C ALA A 183 -4.77 -28.05 39.70
N LEU A 184 -3.69 -28.78 40.01
CA LEU A 184 -3.45 -30.14 39.50
C LEU A 184 -3.51 -31.21 40.61
N GLY A 185 -4.19 -30.89 41.70
CA GLY A 185 -4.51 -31.84 42.77
C GLY A 185 -5.97 -32.30 42.68
N ALA A 186 -6.15 -33.61 42.56
CA ALA A 186 -7.37 -34.38 42.86
C ALA A 186 -8.42 -34.58 41.74
N ASN A 187 -8.28 -35.73 41.07
CA ASN A 187 -9.36 -36.59 40.60
C ASN A 187 -10.40 -36.88 41.72
N THR A 188 -11.35 -35.97 41.99
CA THR A 188 -12.44 -36.21 42.97
C THR A 188 -13.80 -35.64 42.56
N ALA A 189 -14.20 -35.79 41.28
CA ALA A 189 -15.59 -35.53 40.85
C ALA A 189 -16.34 -36.79 40.38
N LYS A 190 -15.74 -37.98 40.48
CA LYS A 190 -16.39 -39.26 40.15
C LYS A 190 -17.10 -39.95 41.34
N GLN A 191 -17.26 -39.28 42.48
CA GLN A 191 -17.95 -39.83 43.66
C GLN A 191 -19.07 -38.96 44.26
N ALA A 192 -19.39 -37.79 43.69
CA ALA A 192 -20.39 -36.90 44.29
C ALA A 192 -21.80 -36.95 43.65
N ASP A 193 -22.00 -37.56 42.47
CA ASP A 193 -23.31 -37.50 41.79
C ASP A 193 -23.99 -38.87 41.53
N ALA A 194 -23.38 -39.97 41.96
CA ALA A 194 -24.00 -41.30 41.92
C ALA A 194 -25.05 -41.52 43.02
N ALA A 195 -25.30 -40.53 43.89
CA ALA A 195 -26.15 -40.66 45.07
C ALA A 195 -27.43 -39.79 45.05
N LYS A 196 -27.81 -39.15 43.93
CA LYS A 196 -28.94 -38.18 43.92
C LYS A 196 -30.03 -38.30 42.86
N PHE A 197 -30.06 -39.33 42.01
CA PHE A 197 -31.21 -39.56 41.11
C PHE A 197 -31.72 -41.00 41.10
N ALA A 198 -31.72 -41.63 42.28
CA ALA A 198 -32.56 -42.77 42.58
C ALA A 198 -33.93 -42.28 43.05
N ASP A 199 -34.72 -41.66 42.17
CA ASP A 199 -36.18 -41.58 42.33
C ASP A 199 -36.88 -41.18 41.03
N SER A 200 -38.12 -41.65 40.84
CA SER A 200 -39.08 -41.34 39.76
C SER A 200 -38.96 -42.06 38.41
N ALA A 201 -39.21 -43.37 38.46
CA ALA A 201 -39.81 -44.15 37.38
C ALA A 201 -41.28 -43.74 37.06
N SER A 202 -41.60 -42.44 36.97
CA SER A 202 -42.99 -41.96 36.82
C SER A 202 -43.21 -40.86 35.78
N VAL A 203 -42.30 -40.65 34.82
CA VAL A 203 -42.51 -39.66 33.72
C VAL A 203 -42.52 -40.30 32.32
N ALA A 204 -42.50 -41.63 32.25
CA ALA A 204 -42.43 -42.36 30.99
C ALA A 204 -43.77 -42.52 30.24
N GLU A 205 -44.90 -42.04 30.77
CA GLU A 205 -46.22 -42.20 30.13
C GLU A 205 -46.94 -40.89 29.78
N GLU A 206 -46.44 -39.72 30.22
CA GLU A 206 -47.06 -38.40 29.89
C GLU A 206 -46.27 -37.56 28.88
N ALA A 207 -45.03 -37.95 28.53
CA ALA A 207 -44.19 -37.23 27.56
C ALA A 207 -44.48 -37.59 26.08
N VAL A 208 -45.33 -38.58 25.81
CA VAL A 208 -45.66 -39.03 24.43
C VAL A 208 -46.83 -38.23 23.81
N SER A 209 -47.62 -37.50 24.59
CA SER A 209 -48.74 -36.69 24.06
C SER A 209 -48.40 -35.20 23.85
N ALA A 210 -47.39 -34.64 24.55
CA ALA A 210 -47.09 -33.20 24.48
C ALA A 210 -46.06 -32.79 23.42
N LYS A 211 -45.33 -33.75 22.81
CA LYS A 211 -44.23 -33.42 21.86
C LYS A 211 -44.68 -33.29 20.40
N THR A 212 -45.91 -33.69 20.07
CA THR A 212 -46.43 -33.60 18.68
C THR A 212 -47.11 -32.26 18.37
N ALA A 213 -47.39 -31.41 19.37
CA ALA A 213 -48.24 -30.23 19.17
C ALA A 213 -47.51 -28.87 19.11
N ASN A 214 -46.24 -28.72 19.48
CA ASN A 214 -45.59 -27.39 19.54
C ASN A 214 -44.25 -27.22 18.79
N VAL A 215 -43.74 -28.25 18.10
CA VAL A 215 -42.59 -28.08 17.19
C VAL A 215 -43.00 -27.39 15.87
N SER A 216 -44.29 -27.17 15.65
CA SER A 216 -44.82 -26.55 14.43
C SER A 216 -44.75 -25.02 14.39
N LYS A 217 -44.31 -24.32 15.45
CA LYS A 217 -44.32 -22.85 15.46
C LYS A 217 -43.00 -22.16 15.12
N ASN A 218 -41.86 -22.86 15.10
CA ASN A 218 -40.55 -22.21 14.88
C ASN A 218 -39.64 -22.91 13.84
N LEU A 219 -40.17 -23.83 13.03
CA LEU A 219 -39.42 -24.37 11.90
C LEU A 219 -39.54 -23.42 10.70
N GLN A 220 -38.65 -22.42 10.60
CA GLN A 220 -38.55 -21.58 9.41
C GLN A 220 -37.89 -22.35 8.27
N CYS A 221 -38.70 -23.05 7.47
CA CYS A 221 -38.28 -23.59 6.18
C CYS A 221 -38.36 -22.49 5.10
N THR A 222 -37.22 -22.01 4.61
CA THR A 222 -37.15 -21.16 3.40
C THR A 222 -37.28 -22.03 2.14
N GLY A 223 -38.52 -22.37 1.79
CA GLY A 223 -38.87 -23.11 0.56
C GLY A 223 -40.09 -24.03 0.65
N CYS A 224 -40.73 -24.15 1.82
CA CYS A 224 -41.92 -24.99 1.99
C CYS A 224 -43.18 -24.27 1.51
N VAL A 225 -44.01 -24.97 0.73
CA VAL A 225 -45.35 -24.52 0.35
C VAL A 225 -46.21 -24.53 1.61
N VAL A 226 -46.56 -23.35 2.13
CA VAL A 226 -47.46 -23.19 3.27
C VAL A 226 -48.90 -23.46 2.85
N ALA A 227 -49.74 -23.92 3.78
CA ALA A 227 -51.13 -24.35 3.53
C ALA A 227 -52.00 -23.30 2.80
N THR A 228 -51.63 -22.02 2.83
CA THR A 228 -52.31 -20.94 2.09
C THR A 228 -51.96 -20.90 0.59
N ALA A 229 -51.02 -21.72 0.12
CA ALA A 229 -50.60 -21.83 -1.28
C ALA A 229 -51.19 -23.06 -2.01
N LEU A 230 -52.05 -23.83 -1.34
CA LEU A 230 -52.81 -24.93 -1.94
C LEU A 230 -54.25 -24.46 -2.11
N ALA A 231 -54.70 -24.29 -3.35
CA ALA A 231 -56.12 -24.05 -3.62
C ALA A 231 -56.91 -25.32 -3.24
N ASP A 232 -57.92 -25.17 -2.39
CA ASP A 232 -58.71 -26.24 -1.76
C ASP A 232 -59.31 -27.28 -2.72
N SER A 233 -59.37 -26.99 -4.02
CA SER A 233 -59.93 -27.89 -5.03
C SER A 233 -58.97 -28.99 -5.53
N ALA A 234 -57.67 -28.94 -5.21
CA ALA A 234 -56.68 -29.89 -5.74
C ALA A 234 -56.40 -31.11 -4.84
N MET A 235 -56.92 -31.12 -3.61
CA MET A 235 -56.64 -32.18 -2.61
C MET A 235 -57.82 -33.11 -2.33
N ALA A 236 -59.01 -32.84 -2.88
CA ALA A 236 -60.19 -33.67 -2.65
C ALA A 236 -60.01 -35.12 -3.13
N ASP A 237 -59.25 -35.33 -4.21
CA ASP A 237 -59.03 -36.66 -4.80
C ASP A 237 -57.87 -37.44 -4.16
N LEU A 238 -57.00 -36.77 -3.38
CA LEU A 238 -55.89 -37.41 -2.66
C LEU A 238 -56.30 -37.91 -1.26
N VAL A 239 -57.40 -37.39 -0.70
CA VAL A 239 -57.88 -37.71 0.65
C VAL A 239 -59.03 -38.72 0.64
N SER A 240 -59.19 -39.54 -0.42
CA SER A 240 -59.98 -40.76 -0.30
C SER A 240 -59.20 -41.76 0.56
N ALA A 241 -59.58 -41.86 1.83
CA ALA A 241 -58.85 -42.49 2.95
C ALA A 241 -58.52 -44.00 2.81
N GLY A 242 -58.71 -44.63 1.64
CA GLY A 242 -58.41 -46.04 1.41
C GLY A 242 -56.97 -46.34 0.96
N LYS A 243 -56.30 -45.43 0.26
CA LYS A 243 -55.00 -45.73 -0.40
C LYS A 243 -53.77 -45.61 0.52
N LEU A 244 -53.84 -44.77 1.56
CA LEU A 244 -52.73 -44.55 2.50
C LEU A 244 -52.72 -45.57 3.66
N ALA A 245 -53.83 -46.26 3.91
CA ALA A 245 -53.96 -47.20 5.02
C ALA A 245 -53.00 -48.41 4.91
N LYS A 246 -52.72 -48.88 3.69
CA LYS A 246 -51.77 -49.99 3.44
C LYS A 246 -50.32 -49.59 3.69
N VAL A 247 -49.92 -48.40 3.23
CA VAL A 247 -48.56 -47.87 3.45
C VAL A 247 -48.31 -47.64 4.93
N ALA A 248 -49.32 -47.14 5.66
CA ALA A 248 -49.24 -46.88 7.09
C ALA A 248 -49.08 -48.17 7.93
N THR A 249 -49.53 -49.32 7.43
CA THR A 249 -49.38 -50.62 8.11
C THR A 249 -48.16 -51.41 7.65
N SER A 250 -47.74 -51.30 6.39
CA SER A 250 -46.60 -52.06 5.85
C SER A 250 -45.26 -51.33 5.94
N GLY A 251 -45.27 -49.99 5.99
CA GLY A 251 -44.08 -49.15 5.92
C GLY A 251 -43.40 -49.13 4.53
N LYS A 252 -44.00 -49.72 3.49
CA LYS A 252 -43.38 -49.83 2.16
C LYS A 252 -44.00 -48.86 1.16
N TYR A 253 -43.14 -48.03 0.55
CA TYR A 253 -43.53 -47.04 -0.46
C TYR A 253 -44.08 -47.65 -1.77
N ALA A 254 -43.72 -48.90 -2.06
CA ALA A 254 -44.14 -49.64 -3.25
C ALA A 254 -45.65 -49.99 -3.27
N ASP A 255 -46.35 -49.80 -2.15
CA ASP A 255 -47.79 -50.09 -2.02
C ASP A 255 -48.68 -48.97 -2.59
N LEU A 256 -48.09 -47.86 -3.04
CA LEU A 256 -48.77 -46.80 -3.79
C LEU A 256 -48.81 -47.15 -5.29
N GLN A 257 -49.97 -47.54 -5.83
CA GLN A 257 -50.17 -47.67 -7.28
C GLN A 257 -50.96 -46.49 -7.86
N GLY A 258 -50.47 -45.96 -8.99
CA GLY A 258 -51.09 -44.89 -9.78
C GLY A 258 -50.76 -43.48 -9.26
N GLY A 259 -49.47 -43.13 -9.18
CA GLY A 259 -49.03 -41.76 -8.86
C GLY A 259 -49.46 -40.74 -9.92
N PRO A 260 -49.65 -39.46 -9.56
CA PRO A 260 -50.11 -38.42 -10.49
C PRO A 260 -49.07 -38.15 -11.59
N ASP A 261 -49.55 -37.90 -12.80
CA ASP A 261 -48.71 -37.50 -13.93
C ASP A 261 -48.20 -36.07 -13.73
N LEU A 262 -46.89 -35.94 -13.52
CA LEU A 262 -46.21 -34.67 -13.26
C LEU A 262 -45.62 -34.02 -14.51
N THR A 263 -45.90 -34.54 -15.71
CA THR A 263 -45.38 -34.02 -16.99
C THR A 263 -45.75 -32.54 -17.23
N GLY A 264 -46.83 -32.03 -16.63
CA GLY A 264 -47.23 -30.62 -16.70
C GLY A 264 -46.44 -29.64 -15.81
N TYR A 265 -45.71 -30.10 -14.81
CA TYR A 265 -44.94 -29.24 -13.89
C TYR A 265 -43.46 -29.07 -14.29
N GLY A 266 -42.99 -29.81 -15.30
CA GLY A 266 -41.59 -29.79 -15.75
C GLY A 266 -41.19 -28.60 -16.65
N ALA A 267 -42.13 -27.77 -17.09
CA ALA A 267 -41.88 -26.82 -18.20
C ALA A 267 -41.66 -25.34 -17.81
N LEU A 268 -41.65 -24.96 -16.53
CA LEU A 268 -41.49 -23.55 -16.11
C LEU A 268 -40.24 -23.26 -15.25
N ALA A 269 -39.30 -24.19 -15.12
CA ALA A 269 -38.12 -24.03 -14.26
C ALA A 269 -36.82 -23.61 -14.99
N ASN A 270 -36.90 -23.11 -16.23
CA ASN A 270 -35.74 -22.66 -17.00
C ASN A 270 -35.82 -21.17 -17.32
N SER A 271 -35.58 -20.34 -16.30
CA SER A 271 -34.94 -19.03 -16.48
C SER A 271 -34.45 -18.56 -15.11
N ASN A 272 -33.14 -18.71 -14.87
CA ASN A 272 -32.39 -18.19 -13.73
C ASN A 272 -32.50 -18.96 -12.41
N LYS A 273 -32.05 -20.22 -12.39
CA LYS A 273 -31.76 -20.92 -11.13
C LYS A 273 -30.28 -20.79 -10.79
N TRP A 274 -29.95 -19.99 -9.78
CA TRP A 274 -28.67 -20.09 -9.08
C TRP A 274 -28.62 -21.47 -8.39
N LEU A 275 -27.62 -22.28 -8.69
CA LEU A 275 -27.42 -23.62 -8.11
C LEU A 275 -27.35 -23.51 -6.59
N LYS A 276 -28.25 -24.20 -5.88
CA LYS A 276 -28.17 -24.31 -4.40
C LYS A 276 -27.28 -25.48 -4.04
N SER A 277 -26.53 -25.39 -2.94
CA SER A 277 -25.61 -26.45 -2.45
C SER A 277 -26.27 -27.82 -2.22
N GLN A 278 -27.60 -27.87 -2.21
CA GLN A 278 -28.43 -29.06 -2.02
C GLN A 278 -28.62 -29.84 -3.33
N ASP A 279 -28.35 -29.20 -4.48
CA ASP A 279 -28.43 -29.79 -5.82
C ASP A 279 -27.14 -30.60 -6.15
N LEU A 280 -26.09 -30.57 -5.31
CA LEU A 280 -24.92 -31.44 -5.42
C LEU A 280 -25.11 -32.66 -4.50
N ALA A 281 -25.26 -33.85 -5.08
CA ALA A 281 -25.19 -35.09 -4.32
C ALA A 281 -23.89 -35.15 -3.51
N ALA A 282 -23.87 -35.87 -2.39
CA ALA A 282 -22.64 -36.11 -1.64
C ALA A 282 -21.58 -36.75 -2.58
N GLY A 283 -20.57 -35.96 -2.97
CA GLY A 283 -19.55 -36.36 -3.96
C GLY A 283 -19.86 -36.03 -5.43
N GLY A 284 -20.92 -35.29 -5.73
CA GLY A 284 -21.22 -34.80 -7.07
C GLY A 284 -20.28 -33.67 -7.48
N SER A 285 -19.43 -33.93 -8.47
CA SER A 285 -18.67 -32.89 -9.19
C SER A 285 -19.61 -32.15 -10.15
N LEU A 286 -19.68 -30.82 -10.02
CA LEU A 286 -20.15 -29.98 -11.11
C LEU A 286 -19.06 -30.04 -12.19
N GLY A 287 -19.39 -30.62 -13.34
CA GLY A 287 -18.44 -30.82 -14.44
C GLY A 287 -17.67 -29.53 -14.75
N GLY A 288 -16.37 -29.55 -14.43
CA GLY A 288 -15.42 -28.50 -14.77
C GLY A 288 -15.25 -27.42 -13.70
N THR A 289 -14.11 -27.47 -13.01
CA THR A 289 -13.39 -26.30 -12.47
C THR A 289 -13.82 -25.68 -11.14
N LEU A 290 -14.80 -26.23 -10.41
CA LEU A 290 -15.10 -25.78 -9.04
C LEU A 290 -15.27 -26.95 -8.08
N ASP A 291 -14.27 -27.16 -7.23
CA ASP A 291 -14.25 -28.20 -6.20
C ASP A 291 -14.81 -27.63 -4.88
N PHE A 292 -15.94 -28.18 -4.44
CA PHE A 292 -16.49 -27.95 -3.10
C PHE A 292 -16.09 -29.13 -2.20
N ALA A 293 -14.79 -29.30 -1.97
CA ALA A 293 -14.30 -30.33 -1.05
C ALA A 293 -14.87 -30.07 0.35
N GLY A 294 -15.44 -31.12 0.96
CA GLY A 294 -16.28 -31.11 2.17
C GLY A 294 -15.60 -30.67 3.47
N ASN A 295 -15.02 -29.48 3.49
CA ASN A 295 -14.69 -28.77 4.71
C ASN A 295 -15.84 -27.81 5.05
N GLU A 296 -16.19 -27.71 6.33
CA GLU A 296 -17.38 -27.03 6.83
C GLU A 296 -17.49 -25.53 6.45
N ALA A 297 -16.41 -24.94 5.94
CA ALA A 297 -16.41 -23.64 5.29
C ALA A 297 -16.73 -23.80 3.79
N LYS A 298 -18.00 -23.57 3.43
CA LYS A 298 -18.52 -23.54 2.04
C LYS A 298 -17.87 -22.44 1.18
N MET A 299 -16.56 -22.53 0.93
CA MET A 299 -15.78 -21.55 0.17
C MET A 299 -15.43 -22.08 -1.22
N LEU A 300 -15.47 -21.18 -2.20
CA LEU A 300 -15.02 -21.42 -3.57
C LEU A 300 -13.50 -21.62 -3.57
N ARG A 301 -13.02 -22.78 -3.99
CA ARG A 301 -11.58 -23.03 -4.20
C ARG A 301 -11.31 -23.23 -5.68
N LEU A 302 -10.24 -22.60 -6.17
CA LEU A 302 -9.70 -22.89 -7.49
C LEU A 302 -9.06 -24.29 -7.49
N GLN A 303 -9.09 -24.97 -8.63
CA GLN A 303 -8.45 -26.28 -8.75
C GLN A 303 -6.92 -26.17 -8.59
N ASN A 304 -6.37 -27.05 -7.76
CA ASN A 304 -4.93 -27.23 -7.60
C ASN A 304 -4.45 -28.32 -8.55
N LEU A 305 -3.58 -27.99 -9.50
CA LEU A 305 -3.05 -28.95 -10.50
C LEU A 305 -1.56 -28.75 -10.69
N ASP A 306 -0.82 -29.78 -11.09
CA ASP A 306 0.61 -29.70 -11.38
C ASP A 306 0.92 -29.34 -12.85
N LYS A 307 -0.11 -29.33 -13.70
CA LYS A 307 -0.07 -29.08 -15.15
C LYS A 307 -1.36 -28.45 -15.65
N ASP A 308 -1.35 -27.97 -16.89
CA ASP A 308 -2.50 -27.34 -17.50
C ASP A 308 -3.72 -28.29 -17.54
N PRO A 309 -4.91 -27.83 -17.11
CA PRO A 309 -6.12 -28.67 -17.08
C PRO A 309 -6.65 -29.05 -18.46
N ALA A 310 -6.36 -28.21 -19.47
CA ALA A 310 -6.82 -28.36 -20.85
C ALA A 310 -5.93 -27.51 -21.78
N PRO A 311 -6.02 -27.68 -23.12
CA PRO A 311 -5.44 -26.72 -24.04
C PRO A 311 -6.02 -25.31 -23.80
N CYS A 312 -5.13 -24.30 -23.82
CA CYS A 312 -5.56 -22.92 -23.78
C CYS A 312 -5.86 -22.40 -25.19
N GLU A 313 -7.15 -22.27 -25.48
CA GLU A 313 -7.69 -21.92 -26.79
C GLU A 313 -8.90 -20.98 -26.60
N ALA A 314 -9.52 -20.52 -27.68
CA ALA A 314 -10.61 -19.53 -27.62
C ALA A 314 -11.74 -19.90 -26.66
N LYS A 315 -12.06 -21.20 -26.53
CA LYS A 315 -13.10 -21.71 -25.63
C LYS A 315 -12.68 -21.80 -24.15
N SER A 316 -11.38 -21.68 -23.86
CA SER A 316 -10.80 -21.82 -22.52
C SER A 316 -10.25 -20.50 -21.96
N ILE A 317 -10.40 -19.39 -22.70
CA ILE A 317 -9.96 -18.04 -22.26
C ILE A 317 -10.57 -17.72 -20.90
N GLY A 318 -9.73 -17.21 -19.98
CA GLY A 318 -10.16 -16.84 -18.62
C GLY A 318 -10.26 -18.02 -17.65
N MET A 319 -9.98 -19.25 -18.08
CA MET A 319 -9.85 -20.38 -17.16
C MET A 319 -8.67 -20.13 -16.22
N VAL A 320 -8.91 -20.34 -14.92
CA VAL A 320 -7.94 -20.12 -13.84
C VAL A 320 -7.76 -21.38 -13.00
N TYR A 321 -6.52 -21.65 -12.61
CA TYR A 321 -6.17 -22.74 -11.70
C TYR A 321 -4.89 -22.41 -10.93
N TYR A 322 -4.67 -23.03 -9.77
CA TYR A 322 -3.42 -22.87 -9.03
C TYR A 322 -2.43 -23.99 -9.41
N ASN A 323 -1.29 -23.62 -9.98
CA ASN A 323 -0.24 -24.57 -10.32
C ASN A 323 0.58 -24.92 -9.09
N THR A 324 0.45 -26.15 -8.58
CA THR A 324 1.14 -26.59 -7.36
C THR A 324 2.64 -26.80 -7.56
N SER A 325 3.09 -27.17 -8.76
CA SER A 325 4.50 -27.33 -9.10
C SER A 325 5.23 -25.98 -9.20
N GLN A 326 4.53 -24.96 -9.69
CA GLN A 326 5.09 -23.60 -9.86
C GLN A 326 4.77 -22.68 -8.67
N SER A 327 3.82 -23.05 -7.81
CA SER A 327 3.28 -22.20 -6.74
C SER A 327 2.74 -20.86 -7.26
N THR A 328 2.02 -20.88 -8.39
CA THR A 328 1.46 -19.67 -9.03
C THR A 328 -0.01 -19.86 -9.41
N LEU A 329 -0.77 -18.76 -9.40
CA LEU A 329 -2.08 -18.73 -10.05
C LEU A 329 -1.86 -18.63 -11.57
N MET A 330 -2.51 -19.47 -12.36
CA MET A 330 -2.40 -19.50 -13.82
C MET A 330 -3.71 -19.02 -14.46
N VAL A 331 -3.64 -18.30 -15.58
CA VAL A 331 -4.79 -17.88 -16.40
C VAL A 331 -4.56 -18.19 -17.88
N CYS A 332 -5.59 -18.71 -18.55
CA CYS A 332 -5.55 -18.92 -20.00
C CYS A 332 -5.85 -17.62 -20.77
N ASN A 333 -4.94 -17.21 -21.65
CA ASN A 333 -5.08 -16.03 -22.51
C ASN A 333 -5.61 -16.33 -23.94
N GLY A 334 -6.04 -17.57 -24.19
CA GLY A 334 -6.53 -18.06 -25.48
C GLY A 334 -5.47 -18.69 -26.38
N LYS A 335 -4.20 -18.70 -25.95
CA LYS A 335 -3.10 -19.42 -26.61
C LYS A 335 -2.31 -20.32 -25.66
N GLN A 336 -2.11 -19.87 -24.41
CA GLN A 336 -1.37 -20.59 -23.38
C GLN A 336 -1.84 -20.19 -21.97
N PHE A 337 -1.64 -21.07 -20.99
CA PHE A 337 -1.73 -20.70 -19.59
C PHE A 337 -0.49 -19.91 -19.19
N SER A 338 -0.69 -18.75 -18.58
CA SER A 338 0.37 -17.88 -18.07
C SER A 338 0.12 -17.55 -16.61
N ALA A 339 1.18 -17.44 -15.82
CA ALA A 339 1.06 -17.02 -14.43
C ALA A 339 0.36 -15.65 -14.35
N PHE A 340 -0.66 -15.56 -13.51
CA PHE A 340 -1.27 -14.32 -13.07
C PHE A 340 -0.29 -13.63 -12.13
N ALA A 341 0.71 -12.97 -12.73
CA ALA A 341 1.61 -12.11 -12.00
C ALA A 341 0.92 -10.77 -11.78
N TYR A 342 0.88 -10.32 -10.52
CA TYR A 342 0.73 -8.89 -10.26
C TYR A 342 1.96 -8.23 -10.89
N ALA A 343 1.82 -7.65 -12.08
CA ALA A 343 2.93 -7.00 -12.76
C ALA A 343 3.39 -5.84 -11.88
N ILE A 344 4.53 -5.99 -11.23
CA ILE A 344 5.15 -4.91 -10.48
C ILE A 344 5.48 -3.83 -11.51
N PRO A 345 4.91 -2.61 -11.39
CA PRO A 345 5.17 -1.56 -12.38
C PRO A 345 6.67 -1.31 -12.52
N LEU A 346 7.14 -1.17 -13.77
CA LEU A 346 8.55 -0.94 -14.05
C LEU A 346 9.05 0.31 -13.31
N GLY A 347 10.17 0.19 -12.62
CA GLY A 347 10.78 1.23 -11.80
C GLY A 347 10.17 1.42 -10.40
N SER A 348 9.12 0.66 -10.04
CA SER A 348 8.47 0.81 -8.72
C SER A 348 9.09 -0.03 -7.60
N ASP A 349 9.85 -1.06 -7.93
CA ASP A 349 10.47 -1.98 -6.97
C ASP A 349 11.82 -2.49 -7.49
N ALA A 350 12.71 -2.87 -6.57
CA ALA A 350 14.01 -3.46 -6.88
C ALA A 350 13.90 -4.75 -7.72
N LYS A 351 12.77 -5.47 -7.66
CA LYS A 351 12.52 -6.68 -8.47
C LYS A 351 12.10 -6.36 -9.90
N ALA A 352 11.70 -5.13 -10.20
CA ALA A 352 11.30 -4.68 -11.53
C ALA A 352 11.87 -3.29 -11.83
N PRO A 353 13.20 -3.11 -11.79
CA PRO A 353 13.82 -1.83 -12.09
C PRO A 353 13.70 -1.52 -13.58
N GLY A 354 13.65 -0.24 -13.94
CA GLY A 354 13.94 0.16 -15.32
C GLY A 354 15.44 0.24 -15.54
N GLN A 355 15.92 0.09 -16.77
CA GLN A 355 17.35 0.24 -17.03
C GLN A 355 17.81 1.69 -16.75
N THR A 356 17.01 2.66 -17.19
CA THR A 356 17.22 4.09 -16.94
C THR A 356 15.88 4.77 -16.67
N CYS A 357 15.90 6.00 -16.16
CA CYS A 357 14.69 6.82 -16.06
C CYS A 357 14.01 7.02 -17.42
N GLN A 358 14.79 7.11 -18.51
CA GLN A 358 14.26 7.20 -19.87
C GLN A 358 13.44 5.96 -20.23
N GLN A 359 13.98 4.76 -19.96
CA GLN A 359 13.27 3.53 -20.27
C GLN A 359 11.95 3.42 -19.49
N ILE A 360 11.94 3.84 -18.22
CA ILE A 360 10.73 3.88 -17.41
C ILE A 360 9.70 4.82 -18.04
N LEU A 361 10.12 6.02 -18.45
CA LEU A 361 9.23 6.99 -19.08
C LEU A 361 8.64 6.51 -20.41
N GLU A 362 9.41 5.74 -21.19
CA GLU A 362 9.00 5.23 -22.50
C GLU A 362 8.08 4.01 -22.39
N LYS A 363 8.30 3.14 -21.40
CA LYS A 363 7.57 1.88 -21.24
C LYS A 363 6.39 1.95 -20.27
N THR A 364 6.21 3.09 -19.60
CA THR A 364 5.13 3.29 -18.62
C THR A 364 4.45 4.64 -18.84
N ASP A 365 3.25 4.78 -18.26
CA ASP A 365 2.56 6.08 -18.20
C ASP A 365 3.09 6.98 -17.06
N SER A 366 4.24 6.65 -16.47
CA SER A 366 4.75 7.41 -15.33
C SER A 366 5.25 8.78 -15.76
N LYS A 367 4.57 9.84 -15.31
CA LYS A 367 4.94 11.25 -15.56
C LYS A 367 5.34 12.00 -14.29
N THR A 368 5.54 11.30 -13.18
CA THR A 368 5.81 11.92 -11.88
C THR A 368 7.31 11.96 -11.60
N ASN A 369 7.84 13.13 -11.24
CA ASN A 369 9.22 13.23 -10.77
C ASN A 369 9.37 12.56 -9.40
N GLY A 370 10.48 11.88 -9.16
CA GLY A 370 10.71 11.23 -7.88
C GLY A 370 11.71 10.09 -7.94
N LEU A 371 11.68 9.24 -6.92
CA LEU A 371 12.56 8.09 -6.83
C LEU A 371 12.00 6.90 -7.61
N TYR A 372 12.86 6.29 -8.42
CA TYR A 372 12.57 5.05 -9.13
C TYR A 372 13.71 4.08 -8.94
N TRP A 373 13.40 2.79 -9.01
CA TRP A 373 14.38 1.73 -9.08
C TRP A 373 14.94 1.62 -10.50
N ILE A 374 16.25 1.77 -10.62
CA ILE A 374 16.97 1.61 -11.87
C ILE A 374 18.06 0.55 -11.76
N ASP A 375 18.36 -0.08 -12.90
CA ASP A 375 19.50 -0.97 -13.08
C ASP A 375 20.18 -0.67 -14.43
N PRO A 376 21.12 0.30 -14.47
CA PRO A 376 21.75 0.74 -15.71
C PRO A 376 22.51 -0.35 -16.46
N ASN A 377 23.06 -1.34 -15.75
CA ASN A 377 23.86 -2.38 -16.38
C ASN A 377 23.00 -3.40 -17.15
N GLY A 378 21.68 -3.46 -16.85
CA GLY A 378 20.70 -4.32 -17.51
C GLY A 378 20.86 -5.83 -17.23
N GLY A 379 21.59 -6.18 -16.17
CA GLY A 379 21.98 -7.52 -15.79
C GLY A 379 21.02 -8.13 -14.75
N SER A 380 21.57 -8.54 -13.61
CA SER A 380 20.78 -9.08 -12.51
C SER A 380 20.24 -7.93 -11.67
N ASN A 381 18.95 -7.96 -11.31
CA ASN A 381 18.35 -6.92 -10.44
C ASN A 381 18.93 -6.87 -9.01
N ALA A 382 19.94 -7.68 -8.67
CA ALA A 382 20.58 -7.70 -7.36
C ALA A 382 21.34 -6.40 -7.04
N ASP A 383 21.82 -5.68 -8.06
CA ASP A 383 22.48 -4.38 -7.90
C ASP A 383 21.61 -3.20 -8.35
N ALA A 384 20.31 -3.43 -8.53
CA ALA A 384 19.34 -2.35 -8.74
C ALA A 384 19.34 -1.38 -7.54
N PHE A 385 19.19 -0.09 -7.82
CA PHE A 385 19.22 0.96 -6.80
C PHE A 385 18.22 2.08 -7.12
N GLN A 386 17.90 2.90 -6.12
CA GLN A 386 17.02 4.05 -6.34
C GLN A 386 17.81 5.25 -6.89
N ALA A 387 17.29 5.85 -7.95
CA ALA A 387 17.76 7.13 -8.47
C ALA A 387 16.61 8.12 -8.57
N TYR A 388 16.94 9.41 -8.55
CA TYR A 388 15.95 10.44 -8.81
C TYR A 388 15.76 10.62 -10.31
N CYS A 389 14.52 10.43 -10.76
CA CYS A 389 14.10 10.66 -12.14
C CYS A 389 13.28 11.95 -12.25
N ASP A 390 13.70 12.83 -13.15
CA ASP A 390 12.87 13.92 -13.66
C ASP A 390 12.17 13.44 -14.94
N MET A 391 10.88 13.16 -14.80
CA MET A 391 9.97 12.61 -15.80
C MET A 391 9.19 13.68 -16.56
N THR A 392 9.33 14.96 -16.19
CA THR A 392 8.51 16.05 -16.76
C THR A 392 9.30 17.05 -17.59
N THR A 393 10.50 17.42 -17.15
CA THR A 393 11.20 18.59 -17.70
C THR A 393 11.97 18.21 -18.96
N ASP A 394 11.93 19.04 -20.00
CA ASP A 394 12.66 18.84 -21.28
C ASP A 394 12.41 17.47 -21.93
N GLY A 395 11.16 16.99 -21.85
CA GLY A 395 10.74 15.68 -22.35
C GLY A 395 10.91 14.53 -21.36
N GLY A 396 11.42 14.80 -20.15
CA GLY A 396 11.56 13.81 -19.08
C GLY A 396 12.60 12.73 -19.36
N GLY A 397 12.61 11.72 -18.49
CA GLY A 397 13.50 10.56 -18.58
C GLY A 397 14.91 10.83 -18.04
N TRP A 398 15.10 11.98 -17.39
CA TRP A 398 16.40 12.41 -16.89
C TRP A 398 16.73 11.74 -15.57
N THR A 399 17.89 11.08 -15.51
CA THR A 399 18.43 10.49 -14.29
C THR A 399 19.42 11.46 -13.66
N ARG A 400 19.24 11.80 -12.37
CA ARG A 400 20.22 12.64 -11.68
C ARG A 400 21.49 11.84 -11.43
N MET A 401 22.59 12.26 -12.03
CA MET A 401 23.88 11.60 -11.86
C MET A 401 24.69 12.22 -10.74
N MET A 402 24.57 13.53 -10.56
CA MET A 402 25.28 14.28 -9.53
C MET A 402 24.46 15.51 -9.13
N SER A 403 24.55 15.89 -7.86
CA SER A 403 24.24 17.23 -7.39
C SER A 403 25.24 17.70 -6.34
N ALA A 404 25.42 19.00 -6.21
CA ALA A 404 26.22 19.61 -5.16
C ALA A 404 25.57 20.90 -4.68
N LYS A 405 25.49 21.08 -3.37
CA LYS A 405 25.06 22.32 -2.72
C LYS A 405 26.22 22.96 -1.97
N TRP A 406 26.48 24.22 -2.24
CA TRP A 406 27.48 25.03 -1.55
C TRP A 406 27.25 25.01 -0.04
N LYS A 407 28.24 24.74 0.82
CA LYS A 407 29.70 24.63 0.62
C LYS A 407 30.24 23.19 0.50
N PHE A 408 29.55 22.31 -0.21
CA PHE A 408 30.00 20.93 -0.41
C PHE A 408 31.08 20.80 -1.50
N PHE A 409 32.03 19.88 -1.32
CA PHE A 409 33.05 19.57 -2.31
C PHE A 409 33.31 18.07 -2.36
N PHE A 410 33.61 17.59 -3.56
CA PHE A 410 34.01 16.20 -3.76
C PHE A 410 35.52 16.03 -3.56
N SER A 411 35.91 14.78 -3.34
CA SER A 411 37.29 14.31 -3.23
C SER A 411 37.50 13.09 -4.12
N ASP A 412 38.76 12.69 -4.31
CA ASP A 412 39.09 11.57 -5.18
C ASP A 412 38.44 10.26 -4.70
N ALA A 413 38.15 10.18 -3.41
CA ALA A 413 37.51 9.03 -2.79
C ALA A 413 35.99 8.97 -3.00
N ASN A 414 35.31 10.08 -3.29
CA ASN A 414 33.83 10.12 -3.25
C ASN A 414 33.15 10.69 -4.49
N TRP A 415 33.88 11.33 -5.40
CA TRP A 415 33.27 12.04 -6.53
C TRP A 415 32.41 11.15 -7.45
N ASN A 416 32.71 9.86 -7.51
CA ASN A 416 31.97 8.86 -8.29
C ASN A 416 30.81 8.20 -7.54
N ASP A 417 30.78 8.29 -6.21
CA ASP A 417 29.91 7.49 -5.34
C ASP A 417 29.72 8.15 -3.97
N TYR A 418 28.95 9.22 -3.92
CA TYR A 418 28.70 9.96 -2.68
C TYR A 418 27.21 10.01 -2.40
N ASN A 419 26.80 9.59 -1.20
CA ASN A 419 25.39 9.51 -0.81
C ASN A 419 24.54 8.74 -1.85
N ALA A 420 25.12 7.74 -2.54
CA ALA A 420 24.45 7.02 -3.62
C ALA A 420 23.16 6.30 -3.19
N ASN A 421 23.05 5.97 -1.90
CA ASN A 421 21.84 5.41 -1.28
C ASN A 421 20.83 6.48 -0.79
N LEU A 422 21.15 7.77 -0.92
CA LEU A 422 20.33 8.91 -0.54
C LEU A 422 20.06 9.81 -1.77
N PRO A 423 19.30 9.33 -2.78
CA PRO A 423 19.02 10.08 -4.00
C PRO A 423 18.18 11.36 -3.81
N ASN A 424 17.74 11.68 -2.59
CA ASN A 424 17.13 12.97 -2.25
C ASN A 424 18.11 13.95 -1.56
N ASP A 425 19.36 13.57 -1.31
CA ASP A 425 20.32 14.45 -0.67
C ASP A 425 20.68 15.63 -1.59
N ALA A 426 20.94 16.80 -0.99
CA ALA A 426 21.34 18.00 -1.71
C ALA A 426 22.67 17.80 -2.46
N SER A 427 23.58 17.01 -1.88
CA SER A 427 24.86 16.63 -2.47
C SER A 427 24.94 15.12 -2.64
N TYR A 428 25.13 14.69 -3.88
CA TYR A 428 24.92 13.32 -4.31
C TYR A 428 25.77 13.01 -5.55
N SER A 429 26.24 11.77 -5.68
CA SER A 429 26.88 11.29 -6.90
C SER A 429 26.72 9.79 -7.09
N ILE A 430 26.35 9.42 -8.31
CA ILE A 430 26.38 8.06 -8.87
C ILE A 430 27.14 8.04 -10.20
N LEU A 431 28.09 8.97 -10.39
CA LEU A 431 28.83 9.13 -11.64
C LEU A 431 29.63 7.90 -12.06
N LYS A 432 29.88 6.94 -11.15
CA LYS A 432 30.42 5.62 -11.49
C LYS A 432 29.57 4.86 -12.53
N HIS A 433 28.27 5.15 -12.62
CA HIS A 433 27.35 4.48 -13.54
C HIS A 433 27.21 5.20 -14.90
N ARG A 434 27.85 6.35 -15.12
CA ARG A 434 27.62 7.20 -16.30
C ARG A 434 27.80 6.48 -17.64
N ASP A 435 28.75 5.56 -17.73
CA ASP A 435 29.04 4.80 -18.95
C ASP A 435 27.84 3.97 -19.42
N ALA A 436 26.92 3.60 -18.52
CA ALA A 436 25.72 2.84 -18.86
C ALA A 436 24.61 3.70 -19.52
N PHE A 437 24.75 5.04 -19.50
CA PHE A 437 23.76 5.97 -20.05
C PHE A 437 24.10 6.46 -21.46
N LYS A 438 25.23 6.03 -22.03
CA LYS A 438 25.58 6.40 -23.42
C LYS A 438 24.85 5.51 -24.42
N GLN A 439 24.49 6.08 -25.56
CA GLN A 439 24.03 5.34 -26.72
C GLN A 439 25.17 5.28 -27.74
N GLY A 440 25.82 4.12 -27.84
CA GLY A 440 27.08 3.99 -28.58
C GLY A 440 28.20 4.75 -27.86
N ALA A 441 28.65 5.86 -28.43
CA ALA A 441 29.61 6.79 -27.80
C ALA A 441 28.94 8.05 -27.24
N THR A 442 27.68 8.30 -27.59
CA THR A 442 26.99 9.56 -27.36
C THR A 442 26.36 9.62 -25.97
N TYR A 443 26.68 10.66 -25.22
CA TYR A 443 26.00 11.06 -23.99
C TYR A 443 24.99 12.15 -24.29
N THR A 444 23.79 12.06 -23.70
CA THR A 444 22.83 13.16 -23.68
C THR A 444 22.80 13.73 -22.27
N LEU A 445 23.29 14.96 -22.11
CA LEU A 445 23.47 15.60 -20.81
C LEU A 445 22.57 16.80 -20.64
N ARG A 446 22.20 17.05 -19.39
CA ARG A 446 21.64 18.33 -18.94
C ARG A 446 22.35 18.77 -17.68
N TYR A 447 22.84 20.01 -17.69
CA TYR A 447 23.45 20.65 -16.53
C TYR A 447 22.57 21.81 -16.08
N GLN A 448 22.29 21.87 -14.79
CA GLN A 448 21.45 22.89 -14.17
C GLN A 448 22.18 23.53 -13.01
N ILE A 449 21.99 24.82 -12.83
CA ILE A 449 22.54 25.58 -11.71
C ILE A 449 21.49 26.47 -11.07
N GLY A 450 21.73 26.87 -9.82
CA GLY A 450 20.96 27.94 -9.20
C GLY A 450 21.66 28.66 -8.06
N ILE A 451 21.19 29.88 -7.81
CA ILE A 451 21.73 30.78 -6.76
C ILE A 451 21.02 30.62 -5.41
N ASN A 452 19.81 30.06 -5.39
CA ASN A 452 19.00 29.90 -4.18
C ASN A 452 18.54 28.44 -4.03
N GLY A 453 18.51 27.96 -2.79
CA GLY A 453 18.03 26.61 -2.47
C GLY A 453 18.98 25.51 -2.93
N ASP A 454 18.41 24.46 -3.49
CA ASP A 454 19.12 23.33 -4.10
C ASP A 454 18.26 22.73 -5.24
N TRP A 455 18.72 21.61 -5.79
CA TRP A 455 18.07 20.92 -6.90
C TRP A 455 16.63 20.47 -6.57
N THR A 456 16.25 20.30 -5.29
CA THR A 456 14.89 19.87 -4.88
C THR A 456 13.86 21.00 -5.00
N GLY A 457 14.29 22.26 -4.93
CA GLY A 457 13.43 23.44 -4.92
C GLY A 457 13.10 24.04 -6.29
N GLN A 458 13.59 23.43 -7.38
CA GLN A 458 13.35 23.78 -8.80
C GLN A 458 13.59 25.24 -9.25
N GLN A 459 14.24 26.08 -8.44
CA GLN A 459 14.64 27.44 -8.84
C GLN A 459 15.90 27.41 -9.72
N VAL A 460 15.78 26.83 -10.92
CA VAL A 460 16.86 26.77 -11.92
C VAL A 460 17.15 28.17 -12.44
N THR A 461 18.39 28.64 -12.28
CA THR A 461 18.81 29.96 -12.78
C THR A 461 19.28 29.88 -14.24
N LYS A 462 20.06 28.85 -14.57
CA LYS A 462 20.51 28.54 -15.94
C LYS A 462 20.56 27.02 -16.12
N PHE A 463 20.44 26.60 -17.37
CA PHE A 463 20.65 25.22 -17.76
C PHE A 463 21.16 25.12 -19.19
N THR A 464 21.82 24.01 -19.49
CA THR A 464 22.27 23.61 -20.83
C THR A 464 21.89 22.16 -21.07
N ILE A 465 21.42 21.85 -22.28
CA ILE A 465 21.19 20.47 -22.73
C ILE A 465 21.99 20.26 -24.00
N TRP A 466 22.75 19.18 -24.07
CA TRP A 466 23.60 18.88 -25.22
C TRP A 466 23.87 17.39 -25.36
N GLN A 467 24.48 17.04 -26.49
CA GLN A 467 25.11 15.77 -26.75
C GLN A 467 26.61 15.94 -26.96
N GLN A 468 27.38 14.92 -26.57
CA GLN A 468 28.81 14.76 -26.89
C GLN A 468 29.15 13.28 -27.02
N ASP A 469 30.14 12.94 -27.85
CA ASP A 469 30.56 11.57 -28.19
C ASP A 469 31.82 11.12 -27.43
N HIS A 470 32.16 11.82 -26.34
CA HIS A 470 33.24 11.44 -25.44
C HIS A 470 32.81 11.53 -23.97
N ASP A 471 33.46 10.76 -23.11
CA ASP A 471 33.23 10.81 -21.67
C ASP A 471 33.83 12.09 -21.06
N PRO A 472 33.01 12.98 -20.47
CA PRO A 472 33.46 14.27 -19.96
C PRO A 472 34.47 14.17 -18.81
N PHE A 473 34.59 13.02 -18.15
CA PHE A 473 35.44 12.83 -16.98
C PHE A 473 36.77 12.14 -17.28
N THR A 474 36.94 11.59 -18.49
CA THR A 474 38.13 10.80 -18.82
C THR A 474 38.78 11.22 -20.13
N ALA A 475 38.07 11.88 -21.04
CA ALA A 475 38.58 12.32 -22.32
C ALA A 475 38.56 13.86 -22.45
N THR A 476 39.46 14.35 -23.29
CA THR A 476 39.53 15.76 -23.72
C THR A 476 39.54 15.78 -25.24
N THR A 477 38.67 16.59 -25.84
CA THR A 477 38.55 16.73 -27.31
C THR A 477 38.71 18.20 -27.71
N ASN A 478 38.42 18.56 -28.95
CA ASN A 478 38.33 19.94 -29.43
C ASN A 478 36.86 20.43 -29.49
N GLY A 479 35.96 19.73 -28.78
CA GLY A 479 34.53 20.01 -28.79
C GLY A 479 33.83 19.79 -30.13
N SER A 480 34.48 19.17 -31.13
CA SER A 480 33.86 18.95 -32.46
C SER A 480 32.68 17.98 -32.45
N ASP A 481 32.56 17.18 -31.40
CA ASP A 481 31.46 16.24 -31.16
C ASP A 481 30.30 16.86 -30.35
N PHE A 482 30.42 18.12 -29.97
CA PHE A 482 29.37 18.84 -29.26
C PHE A 482 28.17 19.14 -30.14
N LYS A 483 26.99 18.91 -29.58
CA LYS A 483 25.72 19.30 -30.20
C LYS A 483 24.76 19.86 -29.16
N LYS A 484 24.52 21.17 -29.23
CA LYS A 484 23.50 21.83 -28.40
C LYS A 484 22.11 21.30 -28.71
N LEU A 485 21.34 21.01 -27.66
CA LEU A 485 19.92 20.64 -27.73
C LEU A 485 19.00 21.69 -27.11
N GLY A 486 19.44 22.42 -26.08
CA GLY A 486 18.62 23.40 -25.38
C GLY A 486 19.38 24.23 -24.34
N GLY A 487 18.72 25.25 -23.80
CA GLY A 487 19.27 26.10 -22.75
C GLY A 487 20.21 27.23 -23.24
N VAL A 488 20.98 27.78 -22.31
CA VAL A 488 21.94 28.87 -22.51
C VAL A 488 23.34 28.26 -22.51
N LEU A 489 24.29 28.78 -23.30
CA LEU A 489 25.67 28.30 -23.26
C LEU A 489 26.50 29.11 -22.25
N SER A 490 27.56 28.51 -21.70
CA SER A 490 28.61 29.27 -21.01
C SER A 490 29.30 30.18 -22.03
N ASP A 491 29.62 31.41 -21.59
CA ASP A 491 30.31 32.42 -22.39
C ASP A 491 31.82 32.44 -22.11
N THR A 492 32.29 31.52 -21.26
CA THR A 492 33.70 31.38 -20.95
C THR A 492 34.40 30.47 -21.96
N CYS A 493 35.73 30.59 -22.08
CA CYS A 493 36.55 29.64 -22.84
C CYS A 493 36.17 29.46 -24.31
N GLY A 494 35.96 30.56 -25.03
CA GLY A 494 35.69 30.47 -26.47
C GLY A 494 34.31 29.93 -26.84
N THR A 495 33.39 29.79 -25.87
CA THR A 495 32.00 29.27 -25.95
C THR A 495 31.91 27.81 -25.54
N PHE A 496 30.86 27.47 -24.77
CA PHE A 496 30.64 26.09 -24.32
C PHE A 496 30.53 25.09 -25.46
N ASN A 497 31.39 24.07 -25.43
CA ASN A 497 31.42 23.00 -26.42
C ASN A 497 31.50 21.60 -25.78
N GLY A 498 30.86 21.46 -24.62
CA GLY A 498 30.78 20.21 -23.89
C GLY A 498 31.65 20.24 -22.65
N LEU A 499 31.65 19.11 -21.94
CA LEU A 499 32.47 18.94 -20.75
C LEU A 499 33.64 18.02 -21.08
N HIS A 500 34.83 18.35 -20.58
CA HIS A 500 36.10 17.70 -20.89
C HIS A 500 36.94 17.46 -19.63
N ASN A 501 37.85 16.51 -19.71
CA ASN A 501 38.83 16.20 -18.66
C ASN A 501 40.13 17.03 -18.81
N LYS A 502 40.02 18.31 -19.15
CA LYS A 502 41.16 19.24 -19.23
C LYS A 502 41.14 20.20 -18.05
N TYR A 503 42.31 20.56 -17.51
CA TYR A 503 42.44 21.55 -16.42
C TYR A 503 41.53 21.31 -15.21
N THR A 504 41.37 20.04 -14.82
CA THR A 504 40.53 19.56 -13.72
C THR A 504 41.12 19.85 -12.33
N ALA A 505 41.89 20.93 -12.16
CA ALA A 505 42.51 21.29 -10.89
C ALA A 505 41.46 21.58 -9.80
N PHE A 506 40.33 22.17 -10.18
CA PHE A 506 39.29 22.62 -9.26
C PHE A 506 37.94 21.91 -9.41
N SER A 507 37.83 21.00 -10.38
CA SER A 507 36.64 20.18 -10.64
C SER A 507 37.04 18.87 -11.31
N TYR A 508 36.18 17.85 -11.36
CA TYR A 508 36.50 16.61 -12.09
C TYR A 508 36.18 16.68 -13.57
N THR A 509 35.39 17.66 -14.00
CA THR A 509 35.19 17.99 -15.40
C THR A 509 34.85 19.48 -15.53
N CYS A 510 35.10 20.03 -16.71
CA CYS A 510 34.86 21.44 -17.02
C CYS A 510 34.76 21.66 -18.53
N ASP A 511 34.30 22.84 -18.92
CA ASP A 511 34.17 23.30 -20.32
C ASP A 511 35.46 23.38 -21.17
N PRO A 512 36.67 23.64 -20.62
CA PRO A 512 37.87 23.85 -21.43
C PRO A 512 38.23 22.67 -22.32
N ASP A 513 38.42 22.94 -23.60
CA ASP A 513 38.75 21.92 -24.60
C ASP A 513 40.24 21.95 -24.98
N SER A 514 40.67 21.10 -25.91
CA SER A 514 42.07 21.02 -26.37
C SER A 514 42.61 22.29 -27.03
N GLY A 515 41.74 23.14 -27.58
CA GLY A 515 42.07 24.45 -28.16
C GLY A 515 42.20 25.58 -27.14
N ASP A 516 41.67 25.42 -25.93
CA ASP A 516 41.77 26.44 -24.87
C ASP A 516 43.12 26.50 -24.15
N GLY A 517 43.48 27.69 -23.66
CA GLY A 517 44.67 27.88 -22.82
C GLY A 517 44.47 27.45 -21.36
N ASP A 518 45.58 27.26 -20.63
CA ASP A 518 45.62 26.82 -19.21
C ASP A 518 44.82 27.71 -18.24
N SER A 519 44.53 28.96 -18.62
CA SER A 519 43.75 29.90 -17.81
C SER A 519 42.24 29.68 -17.91
N CYS A 520 41.79 28.73 -18.73
CA CYS A 520 40.39 28.41 -18.92
C CYS A 520 39.97 27.25 -18.03
N TRP A 521 39.15 27.54 -17.01
CA TRP A 521 38.60 26.55 -16.06
C TRP A 521 37.29 27.04 -15.41
N TRP A 522 36.60 27.98 -16.05
CA TRP A 522 35.55 28.81 -15.44
C TRP A 522 34.18 28.15 -15.27
N MET A 523 33.91 27.02 -15.93
CA MET A 523 32.69 26.25 -15.69
C MET A 523 33.07 24.97 -14.95
N GLN A 524 32.77 24.91 -13.66
CA GLN A 524 33.20 23.81 -12.79
C GLN A 524 32.06 22.84 -12.52
N VAL A 525 32.24 21.59 -12.93
CA VAL A 525 31.29 20.51 -12.65
C VAL A 525 31.97 19.42 -11.83
N VAL A 526 31.34 19.05 -10.71
CA VAL A 526 31.95 18.20 -9.66
C VAL A 526 33.14 18.92 -9.00
N PRO A 527 32.88 19.94 -8.17
CA PRO A 527 33.91 20.83 -7.64
C PRO A 527 34.76 20.13 -6.58
N LYS A 528 36.08 20.37 -6.63
CA LYS A 528 37.08 19.87 -5.69
C LYS A 528 37.30 20.85 -4.54
N LYS A 529 37.70 20.32 -3.37
CA LYS A 529 37.95 21.11 -2.16
C LYS A 529 39.03 22.18 -2.32
N ASP A 530 39.97 21.99 -3.23
CA ASP A 530 41.08 22.92 -3.46
C ASP A 530 40.60 24.26 -4.05
N TYR A 531 39.35 24.32 -4.50
CA TYR A 531 38.68 25.55 -4.86
C TYR A 531 38.12 26.28 -3.63
N ASN A 532 38.60 27.49 -3.37
CA ASN A 532 38.20 28.29 -2.21
C ASN A 532 37.67 29.66 -2.63
N ASN A 533 36.35 29.76 -2.88
CA ASN A 533 35.68 31.02 -3.20
C ASN A 533 34.31 31.13 -2.50
N SER A 534 33.39 31.97 -2.97
CA SER A 534 32.07 32.24 -2.35
C SER A 534 30.90 31.44 -2.95
N GLY A 535 31.15 30.66 -4.01
CA GLY A 535 30.20 29.78 -4.71
C GLY A 535 30.96 29.02 -5.80
N TYR A 536 30.29 28.15 -6.56
CA TYR A 536 30.93 27.43 -7.66
C TYR A 536 30.97 28.29 -8.93
N LEU A 537 32.04 28.26 -9.72
CA LEU A 537 32.06 29.01 -10.97
C LEU A 537 31.14 28.37 -12.01
N ASP A 538 30.32 29.22 -12.62
CA ASP A 538 29.21 28.78 -13.44
C ASP A 538 29.45 28.91 -14.96
N GLY A 539 30.36 29.80 -15.36
CA GLY A 539 30.70 30.10 -16.76
C GLY A 539 29.66 30.93 -17.53
N TYR A 540 28.49 31.22 -16.96
CA TYR A 540 27.42 31.98 -17.60
C TYR A 540 27.61 33.48 -17.35
N GLY A 541 27.91 34.24 -18.42
CA GLY A 541 28.20 35.67 -18.29
C GLY A 541 29.63 35.98 -17.86
N GLY A 542 30.50 34.98 -17.66
CA GLY A 542 31.95 35.17 -17.55
C GLY A 542 32.62 34.58 -16.29
N PRO A 543 33.92 34.91 -16.08
CA PRO A 543 34.80 34.24 -15.11
C PRO A 543 34.57 34.56 -13.63
N SER A 544 33.62 35.43 -13.29
CA SER A 544 33.34 35.88 -11.91
C SER A 544 31.90 35.61 -11.47
N HIS A 545 31.21 34.73 -12.19
CA HIS A 545 29.84 34.34 -11.89
C HIS A 545 29.81 33.04 -11.09
N TYR A 546 28.92 33.02 -10.10
CA TYR A 546 28.84 31.93 -9.13
C TYR A 546 27.41 31.42 -8.95
N HIS A 547 27.30 30.12 -8.73
CA HIS A 547 26.08 29.46 -8.26
C HIS A 547 26.27 28.75 -6.92
N ASN A 548 25.15 28.54 -6.23
CA ASN A 548 25.13 27.89 -4.91
C ASN A 548 24.72 26.42 -4.98
N TRP A 549 24.16 25.96 -6.10
CA TRP A 549 23.93 24.54 -6.32
C TRP A 549 23.98 24.18 -7.80
N GLN A 550 24.36 22.94 -8.08
CA GLN A 550 24.41 22.38 -9.42
C GLN A 550 23.87 20.95 -9.46
N ALA A 551 23.37 20.54 -10.61
CA ALA A 551 22.97 19.16 -10.87
C ALA A 551 23.32 18.77 -12.31
N LEU A 552 23.92 17.59 -12.46
CA LEU A 552 24.20 16.95 -13.74
C LEU A 552 23.27 15.76 -13.93
N TRP A 553 22.62 15.72 -15.09
CA TRP A 553 21.62 14.74 -15.46
C TRP A 553 22.02 14.06 -16.77
N LEU A 554 21.80 12.75 -16.85
CA LEU A 554 21.98 11.98 -18.09
C LEU A 554 20.62 11.35 -18.47
N ARG A 555 20.40 11.19 -19.78
CA ARG A 555 19.20 10.58 -20.33
C ARG A 555 19.56 9.51 -21.35
#